data_AF-A0A0Q6X262-F1
#
_entry.id   AF-A0A0Q6X262-F1
#
_cell.length_a   1.000
_cell.length_b   1.000
_cell.length_c   1.000
_cell.angle_alpha   90.00
_cell.angle_beta   90.00
_cell.angle_gamma   90.00
#
_symmetry.space_group_name_H-M   'P 1'
#
loop_
_entity.id
_entity.type
_entity.pdbx_description
1 polymer ?
#
loop_
_entity_poly.entity_id
_entity_poly.type
_entity_poly.pdbx_seq_one_letter_code
_entity_poly.pdbx_strand_id
1 'polypeptide(L)'
;MATPTTPPLKEPSPLTAPPSRTHTSRPGRARAWAELLRLPALFTVPGDALAGAAAVSARPTSRTLLAIASSLCLYEAGMALNDWADRDVDAVERPHRPLPSGRIRPAAALGAACALTGAGLSLAACAGRPALTVAVPLAATVWAYDLALKNTPAGPVAMGTARGLDLLLGAAATVGAGVDGVGRKVGACREWATAVADEPRVASGAATVPGAVDGIRRALTSAADLGARTTLRSAALLGIRQALPSAVLLGAHTLAVTTVSRREAQGGSPLAPFAALAATAALTRTVIRQRSSSTDRSDGSRRGPGSRRLTDLADLATAAMSRLSHPPRQTGDHVSPPRPGPEPLDTHAALRLALAAAYAATTARPYLHATLNPSPPLTQRAVTAGIRATIPLQAALTARSGAKGATVTALLTTALAPLAGRFARKVSVT
;
A
#
# COMPACT_ATOMS: atom_id res chain seq x y z
N MET A 1 23.35 -94.88 9.04
CA MET A 1 22.26 -93.99 8.58
C MET A 1 22.34 -92.72 9.42
N ALA A 2 23.02 -91.69 8.92
CA ALA A 2 23.26 -90.45 9.64
C ALA A 2 22.08 -89.49 9.45
N THR A 3 21.49 -89.00 10.55
CA THR A 3 20.58 -87.85 10.55
C THR A 3 21.11 -86.80 11.54
N PRO A 4 21.02 -85.49 11.22
CA PRO A 4 21.87 -84.48 11.80
C PRO A 4 21.26 -83.82 13.04
N THR A 5 22.17 -83.47 13.94
CA THR A 5 22.02 -82.62 15.14
C THR A 5 21.51 -81.21 14.83
N THR A 6 20.50 -80.77 15.58
CA THR A 6 19.99 -79.39 15.66
C THR A 6 21.03 -78.45 16.28
N PRO A 7 21.33 -77.26 15.72
CA PRO A 7 22.07 -76.23 16.43
C PRO A 7 21.14 -75.36 17.31
N PRO A 8 21.64 -74.81 18.43
CA PRO A 8 20.81 -74.01 19.35
C PRO A 8 20.51 -72.61 18.81
N LEU A 9 19.34 -72.09 19.22
CA LEU A 9 18.84 -70.76 18.89
C LEU A 9 19.80 -69.65 19.36
N LYS A 10 20.16 -68.76 18.44
CA LYS A 10 20.94 -67.55 18.70
C LYS A 10 20.05 -66.52 19.40
N GLU A 11 20.43 -66.12 20.61
CA GLU A 11 19.75 -65.06 21.37
C GLU A 11 19.72 -63.74 20.56
N PRO A 12 18.62 -62.96 20.63
CA PRO A 12 18.54 -61.68 19.94
C PRO A 12 19.42 -60.63 20.64
N SER A 13 20.38 -60.07 19.90
CA SER A 13 21.15 -58.89 20.31
C SER A 13 20.21 -57.74 20.74
N PRO A 14 20.56 -56.96 21.79
CA PRO A 14 19.75 -55.84 22.22
C PRO A 14 19.69 -54.79 21.11
N LEU A 15 18.49 -54.51 20.61
CA LEU A 15 18.20 -53.42 19.70
C LEU A 15 18.65 -52.10 20.35
N THR A 16 19.75 -51.57 19.86
CA THR A 16 20.22 -50.21 20.09
C THR A 16 19.05 -49.26 19.86
N ALA A 17 18.59 -48.59 20.92
CA ALA A 17 17.62 -47.53 20.82
C ALA A 17 18.08 -46.50 19.77
N PRO A 18 17.21 -46.02 18.86
CA PRO A 18 17.62 -45.02 17.88
C PRO A 18 18.05 -43.74 18.64
N PRO A 19 19.18 -43.12 18.28
CA PRO A 19 19.64 -41.91 18.95
C PRO A 19 18.61 -40.80 18.75
N SER A 20 18.24 -40.15 19.84
CA SER A 20 17.45 -38.92 19.88
C SER A 20 18.05 -37.88 18.92
N ARG A 21 17.41 -37.66 17.78
CA ARG A 21 17.83 -36.61 16.83
C ARG A 21 17.46 -35.23 17.36
N THR A 22 18.29 -34.67 18.23
CA THR A 22 18.29 -33.24 18.56
C THR A 22 19.53 -32.58 17.98
N HIS A 23 19.57 -32.44 16.65
CA HIS A 23 20.46 -31.49 15.98
C HIS A 23 19.66 -30.72 14.93
N THR A 24 18.88 -29.73 15.37
CA THR A 24 18.40 -28.68 14.46
C THR A 24 19.59 -27.81 14.11
N SER A 25 20.25 -28.10 12.99
CA SER A 25 21.28 -27.22 12.45
C SER A 25 20.67 -25.82 12.18
N ARG A 26 21.34 -24.75 12.63
CA ARG A 26 20.93 -23.35 12.39
C ARG A 26 20.49 -23.05 10.94
N PRO A 27 21.13 -23.61 9.89
CA PRO A 27 20.68 -23.44 8.50
C PRO A 27 19.27 -24.00 8.23
N GLY A 28 18.89 -25.11 8.87
CA GLY A 28 17.57 -25.71 8.71
C GLY A 28 16.44 -24.85 9.31
N ARG A 29 16.73 -24.17 10.43
CA ARG A 29 15.76 -23.27 11.09
C ARG A 29 15.55 -21.99 10.30
N ALA A 30 16.61 -21.36 9.79
CA ALA A 30 16.49 -20.15 8.96
C ALA A 30 15.71 -20.41 7.66
N ARG A 31 15.97 -21.56 7.02
CA ARG A 31 15.21 -21.99 5.84
C ARG A 31 13.74 -22.24 6.15
N ALA A 32 13.42 -22.87 7.28
CA ALA A 32 12.02 -23.09 7.69
C ALA A 32 11.27 -21.77 7.90
N TRP A 33 11.93 -20.75 8.46
CA TRP A 33 11.35 -19.41 8.58
C TRP A 33 11.19 -18.72 7.22
N ALA A 34 12.15 -18.84 6.32
CA ALA A 34 12.04 -18.29 4.96
C ALA A 34 10.92 -18.94 4.13
N GLU A 35 10.70 -20.25 4.32
CA GLU A 35 9.56 -20.99 3.74
C GLU A 35 8.23 -20.48 4.31
N LEU A 36 8.13 -20.33 5.64
CA LEU A 36 6.93 -19.84 6.33
C LEU A 36 6.57 -18.39 5.94
N LEU A 37 7.57 -17.52 5.86
CA LEU A 37 7.41 -16.10 5.52
C LEU A 37 7.26 -15.84 4.00
N ARG A 38 7.34 -16.88 3.16
CA ARG A 38 7.16 -16.79 1.69
C ARG A 38 7.83 -15.55 1.07
N LEU A 39 9.11 -15.34 1.39
CA LEU A 39 9.89 -14.13 1.04
C LEU A 39 9.74 -13.62 -0.41
N PRO A 40 9.58 -14.48 -1.45
CA PRO A 40 9.38 -13.98 -2.82
C PRO A 40 8.12 -13.12 -3.01
N ALA A 41 7.09 -13.30 -2.18
CA ALA A 41 5.84 -12.54 -2.31
C ALA A 41 5.96 -11.10 -1.77
N LEU A 42 6.96 -10.82 -0.93
CA LEU A 42 7.23 -9.48 -0.38
C LEU A 42 7.45 -8.42 -1.46
N PHE A 43 7.96 -8.79 -2.63
CA PHE A 43 8.21 -7.84 -3.71
C PHE A 43 6.94 -7.22 -4.30
N THR A 44 5.78 -7.81 -4.05
CA THR A 44 4.49 -7.22 -4.46
C THR A 44 4.01 -6.16 -3.47
N VAL A 45 4.47 -6.19 -2.22
CA VAL A 45 3.91 -5.40 -1.12
C VAL A 45 4.24 -3.90 -1.25
N PRO A 46 5.50 -3.47 -1.50
CA PRO A 46 5.84 -2.04 -1.58
C PRO A 46 5.08 -1.26 -2.65
N GLY A 47 4.64 -1.92 -3.73
CA GLY A 47 3.90 -1.29 -4.81
C GLY A 47 2.57 -0.67 -4.37
N ASP A 48 1.93 -1.19 -3.32
CA ASP A 48 0.68 -0.63 -2.79
C ASP A 48 0.91 0.73 -2.15
N ALA A 49 1.85 0.80 -1.22
CA ALA A 49 2.15 2.04 -0.52
C ALA A 49 2.67 3.13 -1.48
N LEU A 50 3.45 2.74 -2.49
CA LEU A 50 3.91 3.64 -3.56
C LEU A 50 2.75 4.13 -4.44
N ALA A 51 1.84 3.25 -4.84
CA ALA A 51 0.63 3.63 -5.59
C ALA A 51 -0.27 4.56 -4.77
N GLY A 52 -0.37 4.34 -3.45
CA GLY A 52 -1.09 5.21 -2.52
C GLY A 52 -0.48 6.61 -2.40
N ALA A 53 0.85 6.69 -2.24
CA ALA A 53 1.57 7.97 -2.22
C ALA A 53 1.38 8.75 -3.53
N ALA A 54 1.44 8.06 -4.66
CA ALA A 54 1.19 8.66 -5.96
C ALA A 54 -0.26 9.13 -6.12
N ALA A 55 -1.25 8.37 -5.63
CA ALA A 55 -2.67 8.69 -5.75
C ALA A 55 -3.08 10.01 -5.06
N VAL A 56 -2.29 10.48 -4.07
CA VAL A 56 -2.44 11.80 -3.42
C VAL A 56 -1.55 12.88 -4.04
N SER A 57 -1.02 12.61 -5.24
CA SER A 57 -0.12 13.47 -6.02
C SER A 57 1.13 13.94 -5.29
N ALA A 58 1.61 13.14 -4.33
CA ALA A 58 2.78 13.46 -3.52
C ALA A 58 3.96 12.54 -3.85
N ARG A 59 5.18 13.05 -3.60
CA ARG A 59 6.39 12.23 -3.70
C ARG A 59 6.52 11.31 -2.48
N PRO A 60 7.05 10.09 -2.63
CA PRO A 60 7.39 9.25 -1.49
C PRO A 60 8.33 9.99 -0.52
N THR A 61 8.06 9.86 0.77
CA THR A 61 8.83 10.48 1.86
C THR A 61 9.35 9.41 2.81
N SER A 62 10.15 9.78 3.81
CA SER A 62 10.55 8.85 4.89
C SER A 62 9.36 8.21 5.60
N ARG A 63 8.21 8.88 5.66
CA ARG A 63 6.96 8.31 6.21
C ARG A 63 6.35 7.27 5.29
N THR A 64 6.47 7.46 3.97
CA THR A 64 6.10 6.43 3.00
C THR A 64 6.99 5.20 3.16
N LEU A 65 8.28 5.37 3.48
CA LEU A 65 9.17 4.24 3.79
C LEU A 65 8.75 3.52 5.08
N LEU A 66 8.37 4.25 6.14
CA LEU A 66 7.81 3.65 7.36
C LEU A 66 6.49 2.92 7.07
N ALA A 67 5.65 3.44 6.18
CA ALA A 67 4.42 2.77 5.75
C ALA A 67 4.71 1.49 4.95
N ILE A 68 5.72 1.49 4.08
CA ILE A 68 6.20 0.28 3.39
C ILE A 68 6.71 -0.75 4.41
N ALA A 69 7.51 -0.33 5.40
CA ALA A 69 7.98 -1.23 6.45
C ALA A 69 6.82 -1.79 7.29
N SER A 70 5.84 -0.95 7.64
CA SER A 70 4.61 -1.35 8.33
C SER A 70 3.82 -2.39 7.52
N SER A 71 3.61 -2.13 6.24
CA SER A 71 2.94 -3.00 5.28
C SER A 71 3.64 -4.37 5.16
N LEU A 72 4.97 -4.39 5.04
CA LEU A 72 5.77 -5.63 5.02
C LEU A 72 5.61 -6.42 6.33
N CYS A 73 5.64 -5.75 7.49
CA CYS A 73 5.41 -6.42 8.77
C CYS A 73 3.99 -7.01 8.87
N LEU A 74 2.95 -6.29 8.44
CA LEU A 74 1.56 -6.76 8.48
C LEU A 74 1.32 -7.91 7.49
N TYR A 75 1.96 -7.86 6.31
CA TYR A 75 1.94 -8.96 5.36
C TYR A 75 2.54 -10.23 5.97
N GLU A 76 3.74 -10.13 6.56
CA GLU A 76 4.41 -11.26 7.19
C GLU A 76 3.69 -11.77 8.44
N ALA A 77 3.03 -10.88 9.18
CA ALA A 77 2.16 -11.27 10.28
C ALA A 77 1.01 -12.16 9.77
N GLY A 78 0.38 -11.79 8.66
CA GLY A 78 -0.66 -12.60 8.00
C GLY A 78 -0.12 -13.94 7.50
N MET A 79 1.10 -13.97 6.93
CA MET A 79 1.70 -15.24 6.49
C MET A 79 1.90 -16.22 7.65
N ALA A 80 2.46 -15.73 8.76
CA ALA A 80 2.66 -16.54 9.96
C ALA A 80 1.33 -16.96 10.62
N LEU A 81 0.35 -16.05 10.66
CA LEU A 81 -0.97 -16.32 11.23
C LEU A 81 -1.76 -17.32 10.39
N ASN A 82 -1.71 -17.22 9.06
CA ASN A 82 -2.37 -18.14 8.16
C ASN A 82 -1.88 -19.57 8.38
N ASP A 83 -0.57 -19.79 8.37
CA ASP A 83 0.02 -21.13 8.57
C ASP A 83 -0.27 -21.64 9.99
N TRP A 84 -0.30 -20.76 11.01
CA TRP A 84 -0.73 -21.14 12.36
C TRP A 84 -2.19 -21.57 12.42
N ALA A 85 -3.09 -20.87 11.72
CA ALA A 85 -4.51 -21.19 11.65
C ALA A 85 -4.79 -22.48 10.86
N ASP A 86 -4.03 -22.73 9.80
CA ASP A 86 -4.17 -23.91 8.92
C ASP A 86 -3.42 -25.14 9.44
N ARG A 87 -2.69 -25.06 10.55
CA ARG A 87 -1.77 -26.12 11.02
C ARG A 87 -2.37 -27.53 11.09
N ASP A 88 -3.64 -27.66 11.45
CA ASP A 88 -4.31 -28.96 11.62
C ASP A 88 -4.73 -29.52 10.25
N VAL A 89 -5.14 -28.66 9.32
CA VAL A 89 -5.43 -29.00 7.91
C VAL A 89 -4.14 -29.35 7.17
N ASP A 90 -3.11 -28.51 7.32
CA ASP A 90 -1.79 -28.71 6.73
C ASP A 90 -1.11 -29.99 7.27
N ALA A 91 -1.44 -30.45 8.48
CA ALA A 91 -0.94 -31.71 9.00
C ALA A 91 -1.44 -32.93 8.21
N VAL A 92 -2.64 -32.84 7.64
CA VAL A 92 -3.22 -33.89 6.79
C VAL A 92 -2.80 -33.71 5.33
N GLU A 93 -2.95 -32.50 4.80
CA GLU A 93 -2.78 -32.25 3.36
C GLU A 93 -1.31 -32.03 2.95
N ARG A 94 -0.49 -31.48 3.85
CA ARG A 94 0.89 -31.01 3.54
C ARG A 94 1.83 -31.21 4.74
N PRO A 95 2.08 -32.46 5.17
CA PRO A 95 2.82 -32.77 6.40
C PRO A 95 4.27 -32.28 6.42
N HIS A 96 4.83 -31.94 5.26
CA HIS A 96 6.20 -31.41 5.12
C HIS A 96 6.32 -29.92 5.50
N ARG A 97 5.21 -29.19 5.67
CA ARG A 97 5.22 -27.77 6.01
C ARG A 97 5.85 -27.48 7.37
N PRO A 98 6.43 -26.28 7.59
CA PRO A 98 7.24 -26.00 8.77
C PRO A 98 6.56 -26.28 10.13
N LEU A 99 5.25 -26.04 10.24
CA LEU A 99 4.49 -26.28 11.48
C LEU A 99 4.16 -27.78 11.67
N PRO A 100 3.46 -28.46 10.75
CA PRO A 100 3.19 -29.90 10.88
C PRO A 100 4.44 -30.76 11.02
N SER A 101 5.53 -30.40 10.32
CA SER A 101 6.78 -31.14 10.36
C SER A 101 7.59 -30.89 11.64
N GLY A 102 7.09 -30.07 12.58
CA GLY A 102 7.75 -29.73 13.84
C GLY A 102 8.99 -28.84 13.72
N ARG A 103 9.31 -28.32 12.52
CA ARG A 103 10.48 -27.43 12.31
C ARG A 103 10.29 -26.08 12.98
N ILE A 104 9.05 -25.63 13.13
CA ILE A 104 8.65 -24.42 13.86
C ILE A 104 7.50 -24.78 14.82
N ARG A 105 7.61 -24.38 16.09
CA ARG A 105 6.56 -24.60 17.09
C ARG A 105 5.36 -23.68 16.79
N PRO A 106 4.10 -24.14 16.90
CA PRO A 106 2.92 -23.29 16.67
C PRO A 106 2.92 -22.01 17.52
N ALA A 107 3.32 -22.09 18.79
CA ALA A 107 3.44 -20.92 19.66
C ALA A 107 4.45 -19.88 19.15
N ALA A 108 5.52 -20.33 18.48
CA ALA A 108 6.50 -19.43 17.88
C ALA A 108 5.93 -18.73 16.64
N ALA A 109 5.15 -19.43 15.82
CA ALA A 109 4.47 -18.83 14.67
C ALA A 109 3.44 -17.78 15.10
N LEU A 110 2.60 -18.09 16.09
CA LEU A 110 1.64 -17.14 16.67
C LEU A 110 2.36 -15.95 17.32
N GLY A 111 3.43 -16.20 18.08
CA GLY A 111 4.25 -15.14 18.67
C GLY A 111 4.87 -14.23 17.62
N ALA A 112 5.35 -14.78 16.50
CA ALA A 112 5.85 -13.99 15.38
C ALA A 112 4.74 -13.16 14.72
N ALA A 113 3.54 -13.73 14.50
CA ALA A 113 2.39 -13.00 13.97
C ALA A 113 2.02 -11.80 14.86
N CYS A 114 1.93 -11.99 16.19
CA CYS A 114 1.67 -10.92 17.14
C CYS A 114 2.78 -9.86 17.15
N ALA A 115 4.06 -10.28 17.16
CA ALA A 115 5.21 -9.37 17.20
C ALA A 115 5.30 -8.53 15.91
N LEU A 116 5.11 -9.14 14.75
CA LEU A 116 5.10 -8.46 13.46
C LEU A 116 3.89 -7.52 13.34
N THR A 117 2.72 -7.91 13.86
CA THR A 117 1.56 -7.01 13.93
C THR A 117 1.88 -5.78 14.79
N GLY A 118 2.45 -5.98 15.98
CA GLY A 118 2.84 -4.90 16.88
C GLY A 118 3.91 -3.98 16.28
N ALA A 119 4.93 -4.54 15.62
CA ALA A 119 5.95 -3.78 14.90
C ALA A 119 5.33 -2.97 13.74
N GLY A 120 4.44 -3.59 12.96
CA GLY A 120 3.72 -2.93 11.87
C GLY A 120 2.90 -1.72 12.36
N LEU A 121 2.13 -1.88 13.44
CA LEU A 121 1.35 -0.79 14.04
C LEU A 121 2.25 0.30 14.63
N SER A 122 3.37 -0.07 15.24
CA SER A 122 4.34 0.89 15.77
C SER A 122 4.99 1.73 14.67
N LEU A 123 5.39 1.09 13.57
CA LEU A 123 5.92 1.77 12.38
C LEU A 123 4.87 2.71 11.75
N ALA A 124 3.61 2.29 11.69
CA ALA A 124 2.51 3.15 11.24
C ALA A 124 2.29 4.35 12.19
N ALA A 125 2.40 4.15 13.51
CA ALA A 125 2.34 5.25 14.47
C ALA A 125 3.48 6.25 14.27
N CYS A 126 4.71 5.76 14.01
CA CYS A 126 5.87 6.59 13.65
C CYS A 126 5.68 7.31 12.29
N ALA A 127 4.94 6.72 11.35
CA ALA A 127 4.56 7.36 10.10
C ALA A 127 3.48 8.46 10.29
N GLY A 128 2.77 8.44 11.42
CA GLY A 128 1.82 9.46 11.84
C GLY A 128 0.41 8.92 12.10
N ARG A 129 -0.42 9.73 12.78
CA ARG A 129 -1.79 9.34 13.18
C ARG A 129 -2.67 8.87 12.01
N PRO A 130 -2.68 9.53 10.83
CA PRO A 130 -3.48 9.05 9.69
C PRO A 130 -3.06 7.64 9.23
N ALA A 131 -1.76 7.34 9.20
CA ALA A 131 -1.27 6.02 8.84
C ALA A 131 -1.74 4.97 9.85
N LEU A 132 -1.61 5.25 11.15
CA LEU A 132 -2.11 4.35 12.21
C LEU A 132 -3.61 4.09 12.09
N THR A 133 -4.42 5.11 11.78
CA THR A 133 -5.89 4.93 11.62
C THR A 133 -6.26 4.00 10.46
N VAL A 134 -5.38 3.81 9.48
CA VAL A 134 -5.57 2.85 8.38
C VAL A 134 -4.91 1.49 8.71
N ALA A 135 -3.76 1.50 9.38
CA ALA A 135 -3.05 0.28 9.75
C ALA A 135 -3.82 -0.60 10.75
N VAL A 136 -4.57 0.00 11.69
CA VAL A 136 -5.41 -0.74 12.65
C VAL A 136 -6.51 -1.57 11.95
N PRO A 137 -7.39 -1.01 11.11
CA PRO A 137 -8.38 -1.81 10.38
C PRO A 137 -7.73 -2.77 9.37
N LEU A 138 -6.56 -2.44 8.81
CA LEU A 138 -5.79 -3.36 7.99
C LEU A 138 -5.37 -4.61 8.79
N ALA A 139 -4.72 -4.41 9.94
CA ALA A 139 -4.33 -5.50 10.83
C ALA A 139 -5.54 -6.33 11.28
N ALA A 140 -6.64 -5.68 11.66
CA ALA A 140 -7.88 -6.37 12.00
C ALA A 140 -8.43 -7.21 10.83
N THR A 141 -8.35 -6.69 9.59
CA THR A 141 -8.78 -7.42 8.39
C THR A 141 -7.91 -8.64 8.11
N VAL A 142 -6.59 -8.53 8.29
CA VAL A 142 -5.64 -9.66 8.17
C VAL A 142 -6.01 -10.77 9.15
N TRP A 143 -6.17 -10.43 10.43
CA TRP A 143 -6.55 -11.39 11.46
C TRP A 143 -7.94 -12.01 11.21
N ALA A 144 -8.92 -11.20 10.82
CA ALA A 144 -10.26 -11.68 10.51
C ALA A 144 -10.24 -12.63 9.30
N TYR A 145 -9.44 -12.34 8.28
CA TYR A 145 -9.26 -13.23 7.13
C TYR A 145 -8.69 -14.58 7.54
N ASP A 146 -7.56 -14.58 8.25
CA ASP A 146 -6.82 -15.81 8.56
C ASP A 146 -7.55 -16.72 9.54
N LEU A 147 -8.30 -16.14 10.49
CA LEU A 147 -8.98 -16.90 11.55
C LEU A 147 -10.41 -17.29 11.22
N ALA A 148 -11.11 -16.53 10.35
CA ALA A 148 -12.55 -16.73 10.15
C ALA A 148 -13.00 -16.65 8.69
N LEU A 149 -12.55 -15.65 7.92
CA LEU A 149 -13.22 -15.32 6.67
C LEU A 149 -12.71 -16.12 5.46
N LYS A 150 -11.47 -16.62 5.47
CA LYS A 150 -10.85 -17.29 4.30
C LYS A 150 -11.63 -18.51 3.78
N ASN A 151 -12.35 -19.21 4.66
CA ASN A 151 -13.17 -20.37 4.32
C ASN A 151 -14.65 -20.03 4.05
N THR A 152 -15.03 -18.75 4.12
CA THR A 152 -16.41 -18.27 3.91
C THR A 152 -16.56 -17.54 2.56
N PRO A 153 -17.77 -17.31 2.03
CA PRO A 153 -17.97 -16.49 0.83
C PRO A 153 -17.37 -15.07 0.93
N ALA A 154 -17.16 -14.55 2.14
CA ALA A 154 -16.56 -13.23 2.38
C ALA A 154 -15.03 -13.18 2.20
N GLY A 155 -14.34 -14.32 2.09
CA GLY A 155 -12.88 -14.39 1.97
C GLY A 155 -12.28 -13.49 0.88
N PRO A 156 -12.75 -13.55 -0.39
CA PRO A 156 -12.28 -12.66 -1.45
C PRO A 156 -12.50 -11.17 -1.18
N VAL A 157 -13.59 -10.82 -0.49
CA VAL A 157 -13.89 -9.42 -0.11
C VAL A 157 -12.91 -8.95 0.96
N ALA A 158 -12.64 -9.77 1.98
CA ALA A 158 -11.67 -9.47 3.01
C ALA A 158 -10.25 -9.30 2.44
N MET A 159 -9.83 -10.17 1.53
CA MET A 159 -8.52 -10.08 0.87
C MET A 159 -8.41 -8.82 -0.02
N GLY A 160 -9.46 -8.51 -0.79
CA GLY A 160 -9.53 -7.26 -1.56
C GLY A 160 -9.52 -6.01 -0.68
N THR A 161 -10.19 -6.06 0.48
CA THR A 161 -10.22 -4.97 1.47
C THR A 161 -8.84 -4.77 2.10
N ALA A 162 -8.16 -5.85 2.49
CA ALA A 162 -6.80 -5.79 3.02
C ALA A 162 -5.86 -5.10 2.01
N ARG A 163 -5.93 -5.48 0.73
CA ARG A 163 -5.12 -4.85 -0.31
C ARG A 163 -5.47 -3.38 -0.57
N GLY A 164 -6.76 -3.03 -0.55
CA GLY A 164 -7.19 -1.64 -0.64
C GLY A 164 -6.69 -0.79 0.53
N LEU A 165 -6.78 -1.31 1.76
CA LEU A 165 -6.31 -0.64 2.98
C LEU A 165 -4.78 -0.47 2.98
N ASP A 166 -4.03 -1.43 2.45
CA ASP A 166 -2.57 -1.35 2.31
C ASP A 166 -2.14 -0.20 1.38
N LEU A 167 -2.85 0.01 0.26
CA LEU A 167 -2.66 1.19 -0.59
C LEU A 167 -3.01 2.48 0.17
N LEU A 168 -4.13 2.50 0.88
CA LEU A 168 -4.55 3.67 1.68
C LEU A 168 -3.56 4.00 2.81
N LEU A 169 -2.85 3.01 3.35
CA LEU A 169 -1.81 3.20 4.37
C LEU A 169 -0.68 4.08 3.81
N GLY A 170 -0.22 3.78 2.58
CA GLY A 170 0.79 4.59 1.89
C GLY A 170 0.32 6.01 1.57
N ALA A 171 -0.95 6.17 1.16
CA ALA A 171 -1.56 7.48 0.97
C ALA A 171 -1.61 8.28 2.28
N ALA A 172 -2.12 7.68 3.36
CA ALA A 172 -2.29 8.33 4.65
C ALA A 172 -0.96 8.77 5.28
N ALA A 173 0.08 7.93 5.19
CA ALA A 173 1.42 8.28 5.65
C ALA A 173 2.03 9.47 4.89
N THR A 174 1.78 9.53 3.58
CA THR A 174 2.30 10.59 2.71
C THR A 174 1.57 11.92 2.94
N VAL A 175 0.25 11.90 3.15
CA VAL A 175 -0.54 13.10 3.50
C VAL A 175 -0.14 13.64 4.88
N GLY A 176 0.10 12.75 5.84
CA GLY A 176 0.58 13.12 7.18
C GLY A 176 1.87 13.95 7.14
N ALA A 177 2.79 13.67 6.21
CA ALA A 177 4.03 14.44 6.04
C ALA A 177 3.76 15.91 5.67
N GLY A 178 2.80 16.16 4.77
CA GLY A 178 2.41 17.51 4.36
C GLY A 178 1.70 18.27 5.49
N VAL A 179 0.85 17.57 6.25
CA VAL A 179 0.15 18.08 7.43
C VAL A 179 1.13 18.63 8.47
N ASP A 180 2.21 17.91 8.80
CA ASP A 180 3.17 18.40 9.81
C ASP A 180 4.02 19.56 9.29
N GLY A 181 4.24 19.65 7.98
CA GLY A 181 4.86 20.82 7.36
C GLY A 181 4.00 22.08 7.49
N VAL A 182 2.69 21.96 7.30
CA VAL A 182 1.72 23.06 7.54
C VAL A 182 1.68 23.41 9.02
N GLY A 183 1.66 22.41 9.91
CA GLY A 183 1.71 22.62 11.36
C GLY A 183 2.94 23.43 11.82
N ARG A 184 4.13 23.12 11.28
CA ARG A 184 5.35 23.90 11.55
C ARG A 184 5.25 25.35 11.08
N LYS A 185 4.70 25.59 9.88
CA LYS A 185 4.49 26.96 9.36
C LYS A 185 3.50 27.76 10.20
N VAL A 186 2.40 27.14 10.62
CA VAL A 186 1.43 27.76 11.54
C VAL A 186 2.07 28.07 12.89
N GLY A 187 2.91 27.16 13.40
CA GLY A 187 3.72 27.39 14.61
C GLY A 187 4.65 28.61 14.47
N ALA A 188 5.35 28.74 13.34
CA ALA A 188 6.20 29.89 13.06
C ALA A 188 5.40 31.21 12.94
N CYS A 189 4.22 31.20 12.31
CA CYS A 189 3.32 32.36 12.29
C CYS A 189 2.82 32.72 13.70
N ARG A 190 2.61 31.73 14.57
CA ARG A 190 2.24 31.94 15.97
C ARG A 190 3.36 32.63 16.74
N GLU A 191 4.59 32.14 16.59
CA GLU A 191 5.78 32.73 17.21
C GLU A 191 6.00 34.17 16.75
N TRP A 192 5.82 34.43 15.45
CA TRP A 192 5.85 35.79 14.91
C TRP A 192 4.73 36.67 15.49
N ALA A 193 3.49 36.19 15.56
CA ALA A 193 2.37 36.94 16.13
C ALA A 193 2.57 37.25 17.63
N THR A 194 3.17 36.32 18.39
CA THR A 194 3.55 36.58 19.78
C THR A 194 4.66 37.62 19.89
N ALA A 195 5.67 37.57 19.01
CA ALA A 195 6.74 38.55 18.99
C ALA A 195 6.25 39.97 18.65
N VAL A 196 5.25 40.10 17.76
CA VAL A 196 4.60 41.38 17.44
C VAL A 196 3.73 41.89 18.59
N ALA A 197 3.11 41.02 19.38
CA ALA A 197 2.33 41.42 20.56
C ALA A 197 3.22 41.91 21.72
N ASP A 198 4.46 41.43 21.80
CA ASP A 198 5.46 41.84 22.80
C ASP A 198 6.23 43.11 22.39
N GLU A 199 5.93 43.70 21.23
CA GLU A 199 6.53 44.95 20.76
C GLU A 199 6.11 46.14 21.67
N PRO A 200 7.05 46.91 22.23
CA PRO A 200 6.80 47.91 23.28
C PRO A 200 5.82 49.02 22.87
N ARG A 201 5.62 49.27 21.57
CA ARG A 201 4.64 50.23 21.04
C ARG A 201 3.19 49.71 21.08
N VAL A 202 3.00 48.40 21.05
CA VAL A 202 1.67 47.76 21.14
C VAL A 202 1.28 47.55 22.60
N ALA A 203 2.25 47.17 23.44
CA ALA A 203 2.06 47.00 24.88
C ALA A 203 1.64 48.31 25.59
N SER A 204 2.16 49.46 25.13
CA SER A 204 1.84 50.78 25.70
C SER A 204 0.42 51.27 25.36
N GLY A 205 -0.20 50.80 24.25
CA GLY A 205 -1.59 51.09 23.91
C GLY A 205 -2.64 50.24 24.64
N ALA A 206 -2.23 49.05 25.13
CA ALA A 206 -3.12 48.09 25.81
C ALA A 206 -3.02 48.14 27.35
N ALA A 207 -2.17 49.02 27.90
CA ALA A 207 -1.85 49.14 29.32
C ALA A 207 -3.01 49.66 30.21
N THR A 208 -4.17 50.02 29.63
CA THR A 208 -5.34 50.55 30.35
C THR A 208 -6.24 49.48 30.98
N VAL A 209 -6.08 48.19 30.63
CA VAL A 209 -6.86 47.08 31.21
C VAL A 209 -5.94 45.91 31.57
N PRO A 210 -5.73 45.61 32.88
CA PRO A 210 -4.92 44.47 33.30
C PRO A 210 -5.44 43.15 32.71
N GLY A 211 -4.56 42.37 32.08
CA GLY A 211 -4.89 41.05 31.53
C GLY A 211 -5.58 41.03 30.16
N ALA A 212 -5.89 42.18 29.56
CA ALA A 212 -6.46 42.24 28.20
C ALA A 212 -5.49 41.67 27.14
N VAL A 213 -4.21 41.98 27.26
CA VAL A 213 -3.14 41.47 26.39
C VAL A 213 -3.02 39.94 26.50
N ASP A 214 -3.05 39.40 27.72
CA ASP A 214 -3.03 37.95 27.95
C ASP A 214 -4.30 37.24 27.48
N GLY A 215 -5.46 37.90 27.60
CA GLY A 215 -6.74 37.42 27.07
C GLY A 215 -6.73 37.31 25.55
N ILE A 216 -6.26 38.36 24.86
CA ILE A 216 -6.10 38.38 23.40
C ILE A 216 -5.08 37.34 22.96
N ARG A 217 -3.94 37.23 23.65
CA ARG A 217 -2.91 36.21 23.39
C ARG A 217 -3.46 34.79 23.49
N ARG A 218 -4.24 34.47 24.53
CA ARG A 218 -4.88 33.15 24.70
C ARG A 218 -5.96 32.89 23.65
N ALA A 219 -6.77 33.88 23.32
CA ALA A 219 -7.80 33.76 22.29
C ALA A 219 -7.19 33.49 20.91
N LEU A 220 -6.17 34.25 20.50
CA LEU A 220 -5.49 34.09 19.22
C LEU A 220 -4.77 32.75 19.09
N THR A 221 -4.08 32.31 20.15
CA THR A 221 -3.39 31.00 20.16
C THR A 221 -4.40 29.84 20.11
N SER A 222 -5.49 29.90 20.87
CA SER A 222 -6.53 28.87 20.85
C SER A 222 -7.28 28.78 19.51
N ALA A 223 -7.57 29.92 18.87
CA ALA A 223 -8.20 29.97 17.56
C ALA A 223 -7.27 29.43 16.46
N ALA A 224 -5.97 29.74 16.53
CA ALA A 224 -4.96 29.18 15.64
C ALA A 224 -4.84 27.65 15.80
N ASP A 225 -4.83 27.13 17.03
CA ASP A 225 -4.74 25.70 17.31
C ASP A 225 -5.99 24.92 16.86
N LEU A 226 -7.18 25.51 16.99
CA LEU A 226 -8.43 24.90 16.53
C LEU A 226 -8.52 24.93 14.99
N GLY A 227 -8.16 26.06 14.37
CA GLY A 227 -8.09 26.22 12.92
C GLY A 227 -7.07 25.28 12.28
N ALA A 228 -5.89 25.13 12.88
CA ALA A 228 -4.87 24.18 12.45
C ALA A 228 -5.39 22.74 12.52
N ARG A 229 -5.89 22.28 13.68
CA ARG A 229 -6.40 20.91 13.85
C ARG A 229 -7.51 20.57 12.85
N THR A 230 -8.44 21.50 12.62
CA THR A 230 -9.54 21.31 11.67
C THR A 230 -9.02 21.21 10.23
N THR A 231 -8.10 22.10 9.85
CA THR A 231 -7.49 22.11 8.51
C THR A 231 -6.68 20.83 8.24
N LEU A 232 -5.89 20.39 9.23
CA LEU A 232 -5.08 19.18 9.14
C LEU A 232 -5.94 17.92 9.02
N ARG A 233 -7.03 17.83 9.79
CA ARG A 233 -7.98 16.70 9.71
C ARG A 233 -8.68 16.66 8.35
N SER A 234 -9.12 17.80 7.85
CA SER A 234 -9.75 17.93 6.53
C SER A 234 -8.79 17.55 5.39
N ALA A 235 -7.53 17.99 5.46
CA ALA A 235 -6.50 17.63 4.48
C ALA A 235 -6.20 16.12 4.49
N ALA A 236 -6.08 15.50 5.67
CA ALA A 236 -5.90 14.05 5.81
C ALA A 236 -7.07 13.26 5.20
N LEU A 237 -8.31 13.66 5.49
CA LEU A 237 -9.50 13.03 4.95
C LEU A 237 -9.62 13.20 3.43
N LEU A 238 -9.28 14.38 2.91
CA LEU A 238 -9.27 14.65 1.48
C LEU A 238 -8.24 13.78 0.75
N GLY A 239 -7.03 13.63 1.30
CA GLY A 239 -6.01 12.77 0.71
C GLY A 239 -6.43 11.29 0.69
N ILE A 240 -7.00 10.77 1.78
CA ILE A 240 -7.54 9.39 1.79
C ILE A 240 -8.65 9.22 0.75
N ARG A 241 -9.56 10.20 0.61
CA ARG A 241 -10.62 10.20 -0.41
C ARG A 241 -10.07 10.22 -1.84
N GLN A 242 -8.98 10.94 -2.09
CA GLN A 242 -8.30 10.97 -3.40
C GLN A 242 -7.68 9.62 -3.76
N ALA A 243 -7.18 8.87 -2.78
CA ALA A 243 -6.60 7.54 -2.99
C ALA A 243 -7.64 6.42 -3.10
N LEU A 244 -8.88 6.65 -2.67
CA LEU A 244 -9.94 5.63 -2.64
C LEU A 244 -10.22 4.96 -4.00
N PRO A 245 -10.27 5.67 -5.14
CA PRO A 245 -10.44 5.01 -6.44
C PRO A 245 -9.32 4.02 -6.75
N SER A 246 -8.07 4.36 -6.46
CA SER A 246 -6.94 3.44 -6.67
C SER A 246 -7.02 2.23 -5.74
N ALA A 247 -7.40 2.44 -4.48
CA ALA A 247 -7.60 1.37 -3.50
C ALA A 247 -8.70 0.39 -3.94
N VAL A 248 -9.83 0.91 -4.44
CA VAL A 248 -10.94 0.09 -4.93
C VAL A 248 -10.55 -0.71 -6.16
N LEU A 249 -9.80 -0.13 -7.11
CA LEU A 249 -9.37 -0.83 -8.31
C LEU A 249 -8.39 -1.97 -8.00
N LEU A 250 -7.45 -1.72 -7.09
CA LEU A 250 -6.52 -2.74 -6.62
C LEU A 250 -7.24 -3.83 -5.83
N GLY A 251 -8.14 -3.45 -4.91
CA GLY A 251 -8.95 -4.39 -4.15
C GLY A 251 -9.86 -5.24 -5.03
N ALA A 252 -10.42 -4.67 -6.10
CA ALA A 252 -11.23 -5.40 -7.07
C ALA A 252 -10.41 -6.43 -7.87
N HIS A 253 -9.17 -6.08 -8.27
CA HIS A 253 -8.24 -7.06 -8.88
C HIS A 253 -7.96 -8.21 -7.91
N THR A 254 -7.60 -7.89 -6.67
CA THR A 254 -7.30 -8.89 -5.64
C THR A 254 -8.51 -9.79 -5.37
N LEU A 255 -9.71 -9.22 -5.22
CA LEU A 255 -10.94 -9.98 -5.09
C LEU A 255 -11.13 -10.95 -6.26
N ALA A 256 -10.97 -10.47 -7.50
CA ALA A 256 -11.09 -11.32 -8.69
C ALA A 256 -10.07 -12.49 -8.65
N VAL A 257 -8.80 -12.22 -8.38
CA VAL A 257 -7.76 -13.27 -8.27
C VAL A 257 -8.11 -14.27 -7.16
N THR A 258 -8.54 -13.80 -5.99
CA THR A 258 -8.91 -14.66 -4.86
C THR A 258 -10.17 -15.48 -5.16
N THR A 259 -11.15 -14.95 -5.91
CA THR A 259 -12.30 -15.76 -6.34
C THR A 259 -11.90 -16.91 -7.26
N VAL A 260 -10.94 -16.69 -8.16
CA VAL A 260 -10.40 -17.73 -9.04
C VAL A 260 -9.59 -18.75 -8.24
N SER A 261 -8.77 -18.30 -7.29
CA SER A 261 -7.90 -19.19 -6.50
C SER A 261 -8.67 -20.19 -5.66
N ARG A 262 -9.86 -19.85 -5.18
CA ARG A 262 -10.70 -20.80 -4.41
C ARG A 262 -11.17 -22.00 -5.22
N ARG A 263 -11.13 -21.92 -6.55
CA ARG A 263 -11.51 -23.03 -7.45
C ARG A 263 -10.29 -23.72 -8.06
N GLU A 264 -9.08 -23.38 -7.64
CA GLU A 264 -7.85 -23.87 -8.28
C GLU A 264 -7.60 -25.37 -8.11
N ALA A 265 -8.04 -25.96 -7.01
CA ALA A 265 -7.90 -27.39 -6.73
C ALA A 265 -9.00 -28.25 -7.39
N GLN A 266 -10.21 -27.71 -7.50
CA GLN A 266 -11.37 -28.43 -8.02
C GLN A 266 -11.41 -28.40 -9.56
N GLY A 267 -11.01 -27.28 -10.18
CA GLY A 267 -11.28 -27.04 -11.60
C GLY A 267 -12.79 -27.04 -11.89
N GLY A 268 -13.20 -26.69 -13.11
CA GLY A 268 -14.58 -26.98 -13.55
C GLY A 268 -15.61 -25.85 -13.49
N SER A 269 -15.27 -24.61 -13.08
CA SER A 269 -16.18 -23.46 -13.26
C SER A 269 -15.59 -22.40 -14.18
N PRO A 270 -16.20 -22.14 -15.36
CA PRO A 270 -15.75 -21.08 -16.27
C PRO A 270 -16.07 -19.68 -15.73
N LEU A 271 -17.04 -19.57 -14.81
CA LEU A 271 -17.59 -18.29 -14.35
C LEU A 271 -16.56 -17.43 -13.61
N ALA A 272 -15.76 -18.03 -12.71
CA ALA A 272 -14.77 -17.26 -11.95
C ALA A 272 -13.64 -16.70 -12.84
N PRO A 273 -12.97 -17.49 -13.70
CA PRO A 273 -12.01 -16.96 -14.66
C PRO A 273 -12.62 -15.95 -15.64
N PHE A 274 -13.87 -16.15 -16.08
CA PHE A 274 -14.57 -15.20 -16.95
C PHE A 274 -14.85 -13.87 -16.25
N ALA A 275 -15.37 -13.91 -15.02
CA ALA A 275 -15.60 -12.72 -14.22
C ALA A 275 -14.29 -11.97 -13.94
N ALA A 276 -13.20 -12.69 -13.68
CA ALA A 276 -11.88 -12.10 -13.52
C ALA A 276 -11.36 -11.46 -14.82
N LEU A 277 -11.58 -12.08 -15.98
CA LEU A 277 -11.24 -11.49 -17.28
C LEU A 277 -12.04 -10.20 -17.54
N ALA A 278 -13.35 -10.21 -17.27
CA ALA A 278 -14.21 -9.04 -17.39
C ALA A 278 -13.77 -7.92 -16.42
N ALA A 279 -13.41 -8.28 -15.18
CA ALA A 279 -12.84 -7.36 -14.20
C ALA A 279 -11.53 -6.75 -14.72
N THR A 280 -10.58 -7.55 -15.22
CA THR A 280 -9.34 -7.03 -15.84
C THR A 280 -9.63 -6.03 -16.95
N ALA A 281 -10.57 -6.33 -17.85
CA ALA A 281 -10.94 -5.44 -18.95
C ALA A 281 -11.53 -4.11 -18.44
N ALA A 282 -12.44 -4.17 -17.47
CA ALA A 282 -13.01 -2.99 -16.82
C ALA A 282 -11.94 -2.15 -16.11
N LEU A 283 -11.07 -2.79 -15.31
CA LEU A 283 -9.96 -2.16 -14.61
C LEU A 283 -9.00 -1.47 -15.60
N THR A 284 -8.59 -2.17 -16.66
CA THR A 284 -7.74 -1.62 -17.73
C THR A 284 -8.37 -0.39 -18.34
N ARG A 285 -9.66 -0.45 -18.70
CA ARG A 285 -10.40 0.69 -19.26
C ARG A 285 -10.47 1.87 -18.29
N THR A 286 -10.70 1.62 -16.99
CA THR A 286 -10.75 2.68 -15.97
C THR A 286 -9.38 3.32 -15.70
N VAL A 287 -8.30 2.54 -15.79
CA VAL A 287 -6.92 3.06 -15.65
C VAL A 287 -6.53 3.91 -16.85
N ILE A 288 -6.95 3.51 -18.06
CA ILE A 288 -6.69 4.22 -19.31
C ILE A 288 -7.56 5.47 -19.48
N ARG A 289 -8.80 5.46 -19.01
CA ARG A 289 -9.67 6.65 -19.03
C ARG A 289 -9.15 7.70 -18.05
N GLN A 290 -8.46 8.72 -18.56
CA GLN A 290 -8.35 9.97 -17.82
C GLN A 290 -9.74 10.59 -17.72
N ARG A 291 -10.10 11.10 -16.53
CA ARG A 291 -11.11 12.15 -16.47
C ARG A 291 -10.50 13.33 -17.21
N SER A 292 -10.98 13.60 -18.41
CA SER A 292 -10.84 14.91 -19.02
C SER A 292 -11.42 15.90 -18.03
N SER A 293 -10.57 16.58 -17.27
CA SER A 293 -10.95 17.86 -16.70
C SER A 293 -11.22 18.77 -17.88
N SER A 294 -12.50 18.90 -18.20
CA SER A 294 -13.04 19.96 -19.05
C SER A 294 -12.76 21.31 -18.39
N THR A 295 -11.53 21.79 -18.55
CA THR A 295 -11.12 23.17 -18.28
C THR A 295 -10.17 23.68 -19.37
N ASP A 296 -10.15 23.01 -20.53
CA ASP A 296 -9.45 23.49 -21.71
C ASP A 296 -10.42 23.57 -22.89
N ARG A 297 -11.37 24.50 -22.75
CA ARG A 297 -12.19 25.10 -23.83
C ARG A 297 -13.14 26.11 -23.20
N SER A 298 -12.63 27.32 -22.96
CA SER A 298 -13.24 28.58 -23.38
C SER A 298 -12.60 29.74 -22.61
N ASP A 299 -12.08 30.66 -23.41
CA ASP A 299 -11.94 32.09 -23.18
C ASP A 299 -10.85 32.63 -22.24
N GLY A 300 -10.07 33.51 -22.84
CA GLY A 300 -9.30 34.51 -22.13
C GLY A 300 -10.21 35.57 -21.51
N SER A 301 -9.60 36.41 -20.68
CA SER A 301 -10.22 37.61 -20.11
C SER A 301 -11.39 37.37 -19.15
N ARG A 302 -11.05 37.00 -17.90
CA ARG A 302 -11.43 37.78 -16.69
C ARG A 302 -10.92 37.05 -15.45
N ARG A 303 -10.06 37.74 -14.69
CA ARG A 303 -9.71 37.35 -13.32
C ARG A 303 -10.97 37.36 -12.46
N GLY A 304 -11.40 36.19 -12.00
CA GLY A 304 -12.44 36.01 -10.98
C GLY A 304 -12.01 34.93 -9.97
N PRO A 305 -12.25 35.11 -8.66
CA PRO A 305 -11.62 34.29 -7.63
C PRO A 305 -12.49 33.08 -7.28
N GLY A 306 -12.05 31.87 -7.62
CA GLY A 306 -12.79 30.67 -7.27
C GLY A 306 -12.06 29.39 -7.63
N SER A 307 -11.23 28.88 -6.71
CA SER A 307 -10.84 27.45 -6.55
C SER A 307 -9.53 27.26 -5.80
N ARG A 308 -8.83 28.33 -5.42
CA ARG A 308 -7.65 28.25 -4.55
C ARG A 308 -8.02 28.63 -3.12
N ARG A 309 -8.53 27.68 -2.36
CA ARG A 309 -8.72 27.85 -0.90
C ARG A 309 -7.97 26.73 -0.21
N LEU A 310 -6.70 26.97 0.10
CA LEU A 310 -5.99 26.44 1.28
C LEU A 310 -4.49 26.82 1.25
N THR A 311 -3.87 26.93 0.07
CA THR A 311 -2.50 27.49 -0.09
C THR A 311 -2.51 29.01 -0.24
N ASP A 312 -3.58 29.56 -0.82
CA ASP A 312 -3.69 30.98 -1.14
C ASP A 312 -3.74 31.90 0.08
N LEU A 313 -4.16 31.47 1.28
CA LEU A 313 -4.20 32.37 2.45
C LEU A 313 -2.79 32.70 2.98
N ALA A 314 -1.88 31.72 2.95
CA ALA A 314 -0.49 31.93 3.34
C ALA A 314 0.29 32.71 2.27
N ASP A 315 0.00 32.43 0.99
CA ASP A 315 0.61 33.14 -0.14
C ASP A 315 0.04 34.57 -0.31
N LEU A 316 -1.23 34.82 0.03
CA LEU A 316 -1.84 36.17 0.07
C LEU A 316 -1.26 37.02 1.19
N ALA A 317 -1.02 36.45 2.37
CA ALA A 317 -0.34 37.16 3.46
C ALA A 317 1.09 37.54 3.05
N THR A 318 1.81 36.62 2.42
CA THR A 318 3.19 36.84 1.94
C THR A 318 3.25 37.84 0.78
N ALA A 319 2.29 37.77 -0.15
CA ALA A 319 2.19 38.66 -1.31
C ALA A 319 1.65 40.06 -0.97
N ALA A 320 0.83 40.20 0.08
CA ALA A 320 0.43 41.50 0.61
C ALA A 320 1.63 42.22 1.26
N MET A 321 2.51 41.47 1.93
CA MET A 321 3.74 41.99 2.53
C MET A 321 4.77 42.41 1.48
N SER A 322 4.88 41.69 0.35
CA SER A 322 5.85 42.02 -0.71
C SER A 322 5.43 43.19 -1.62
N ARG A 323 4.17 43.62 -1.56
CA ARG A 323 3.62 44.69 -2.41
C ARG A 323 3.79 46.10 -1.87
N LEU A 324 4.33 46.24 -0.66
CA LEU A 324 4.64 47.54 -0.05
C LEU A 324 5.99 48.12 -0.50
N SER A 325 6.67 47.52 -1.48
CA SER A 325 8.08 47.84 -1.77
C SER A 325 8.44 48.24 -3.21
N HIS A 326 7.55 48.26 -4.22
CA HIS A 326 7.95 48.60 -5.61
C HIS A 326 6.85 49.37 -6.40
N PRO A 327 7.21 50.35 -7.27
CA PRO A 327 6.28 51.08 -8.13
C PRO A 327 5.91 50.29 -9.42
N PRO A 328 4.80 50.62 -10.11
CA PRO A 328 4.28 49.83 -11.22
C PRO A 328 5.01 50.11 -12.55
N ARG A 329 5.26 49.05 -13.34
CA ARG A 329 5.75 49.12 -14.73
C ARG A 329 4.59 48.95 -15.73
N GLN A 330 4.72 49.67 -16.84
CA GLN A 330 3.78 49.82 -17.95
C GLN A 330 3.53 48.52 -18.74
N THR A 331 2.31 48.40 -19.25
CA THR A 331 1.80 47.36 -20.15
C THR A 331 2.19 47.63 -21.60
N GLY A 332 2.86 46.67 -22.24
CA GLY A 332 3.15 46.68 -23.67
C GLY A 332 2.53 45.45 -24.38
N ASP A 333 1.75 45.77 -25.42
CA ASP A 333 1.28 45.05 -26.61
C ASP A 333 1.24 43.50 -26.67
N HIS A 334 0.02 43.01 -26.93
CA HIS A 334 -0.32 41.62 -27.21
C HIS A 334 0.03 41.22 -28.66
N VAL A 335 1.05 40.39 -28.83
CA VAL A 335 1.28 39.60 -30.06
C VAL A 335 0.60 38.24 -29.90
N SER A 336 -0.24 37.87 -30.87
CA SER A 336 -0.96 36.58 -30.89
C SER A 336 0.02 35.41 -31.13
N PRO A 337 -0.07 34.29 -30.39
CA PRO A 337 0.84 33.16 -30.59
C PRO A 337 0.50 32.37 -31.87
N PRO A 338 1.51 31.80 -32.55
CA PRO A 338 1.29 30.95 -33.72
C PRO A 338 0.60 29.63 -33.33
N ARG A 339 -0.14 29.05 -34.28
CA ARG A 339 -0.86 27.77 -34.11
C ARG A 339 0.08 26.65 -33.66
N PRO A 340 -0.31 25.81 -32.69
CA PRO A 340 0.53 24.71 -32.22
C PRO A 340 0.73 23.69 -33.34
N GLY A 341 2.00 23.31 -33.57
CA GLY A 341 2.35 22.12 -34.36
C GLY A 341 1.88 20.84 -33.65
N PRO A 342 2.12 19.65 -34.24
CA PRO A 342 1.75 18.39 -33.62
C PRO A 342 2.35 18.30 -32.20
N GLU A 343 1.48 18.26 -31.19
CA GLU A 343 1.85 18.15 -29.78
C GLU A 343 2.81 16.96 -29.59
N PRO A 344 3.94 17.15 -28.88
CA PRO A 344 4.84 16.05 -28.56
C PRO A 344 4.08 14.95 -27.81
N LEU A 345 4.37 13.69 -28.14
CA LEU A 345 3.83 12.52 -27.45
C LEU A 345 3.96 12.68 -25.93
N ASP A 346 2.83 12.76 -25.23
CA ASP A 346 2.79 12.76 -23.77
C ASP A 346 3.37 11.44 -23.26
N THR A 347 4.65 11.49 -22.88
CA THR A 347 5.45 10.33 -22.45
C THR A 347 4.82 9.67 -21.21
N HIS A 348 4.14 10.45 -20.36
CA HIS A 348 3.48 9.94 -19.17
C HIS A 348 2.18 9.20 -19.53
N ALA A 349 1.40 9.71 -20.48
CA ALA A 349 0.26 8.98 -21.04
C ALA A 349 0.69 7.69 -21.74
N ALA A 350 1.78 7.73 -22.52
CA ALA A 350 2.34 6.55 -23.19
C ALA A 350 2.79 5.48 -22.19
N LEU A 351 3.51 5.86 -21.13
CA LEU A 351 3.92 4.93 -20.07
C LEU A 351 2.72 4.29 -19.37
N ARG A 352 1.69 5.09 -19.02
CA ARG A 352 0.48 4.58 -18.40
C ARG A 352 -0.27 3.59 -19.29
N LEU A 353 -0.38 3.88 -20.59
CA LEU A 353 -0.95 2.98 -21.59
C LEU A 353 -0.15 1.67 -21.67
N ALA A 354 1.18 1.75 -21.73
CA ALA A 354 2.05 0.59 -21.78
C ALA A 354 1.92 -0.29 -20.52
N LEU A 355 1.87 0.30 -19.33
CA LEU A 355 1.70 -0.43 -18.07
C LEU A 355 0.30 -1.07 -17.94
N ALA A 356 -0.76 -0.36 -18.37
CA ALA A 356 -2.11 -0.91 -18.41
C ALA A 356 -2.23 -2.06 -19.43
N ALA A 357 -1.56 -1.94 -20.58
CA ALA A 357 -1.47 -3.01 -21.58
C ALA A 357 -0.69 -4.22 -21.03
N ALA A 358 0.42 -4.00 -20.32
CA ALA A 358 1.17 -5.07 -19.67
C ALA A 358 0.34 -5.80 -18.62
N TYR A 359 -0.43 -5.06 -17.81
CA TYR A 359 -1.39 -5.63 -16.86
C TYR A 359 -2.42 -6.53 -17.55
N ALA A 360 -3.07 -6.02 -18.61
CA ALA A 360 -4.06 -6.78 -19.38
C ALA A 360 -3.44 -8.01 -20.04
N ALA A 361 -2.29 -7.86 -20.70
CA ALA A 361 -1.59 -8.93 -21.39
C ALA A 361 -1.15 -10.06 -20.44
N THR A 362 -0.79 -9.73 -19.19
CA THR A 362 -0.37 -10.72 -18.19
C THR A 362 -1.51 -11.67 -17.82
N THR A 363 -2.77 -11.21 -17.82
CA THR A 363 -3.93 -12.00 -17.35
C THR A 363 -4.86 -12.49 -18.46
N ALA A 364 -4.94 -11.78 -19.59
CA ALA A 364 -5.95 -12.03 -20.61
C ALA A 364 -5.92 -13.47 -21.15
N ARG A 365 -4.75 -13.93 -21.61
CA ARG A 365 -4.62 -15.28 -22.18
C ARG A 365 -4.85 -16.38 -21.13
N PRO A 366 -4.22 -16.35 -19.93
CA PRO A 366 -4.49 -17.34 -18.89
C PRO A 366 -5.96 -17.41 -18.43
N TYR A 367 -6.62 -16.27 -18.21
CA TYR A 367 -8.05 -16.27 -17.83
C TYR A 367 -8.95 -16.75 -18.96
N LEU A 368 -8.69 -16.35 -20.20
CA LEU A 368 -9.44 -16.85 -21.35
C LEU A 368 -9.29 -18.37 -21.50
N HIS A 369 -8.08 -18.90 -21.38
CA HIS A 369 -7.82 -20.34 -21.44
C HIS A 369 -8.56 -21.09 -20.31
N ALA A 370 -8.51 -20.59 -19.08
CA ALA A 370 -9.21 -21.21 -17.95
C ALA A 370 -10.74 -21.09 -18.06
N THR A 371 -11.25 -20.05 -18.73
CA THR A 371 -12.68 -19.89 -19.03
C THR A 371 -13.15 -20.90 -20.07
N LEU A 372 -12.42 -21.02 -21.19
CA LEU A 372 -12.79 -21.89 -22.30
C LEU A 372 -12.53 -23.37 -21.98
N ASN A 373 -11.53 -23.66 -21.14
CA ASN A 373 -11.14 -25.01 -20.77
C ASN A 373 -10.98 -25.13 -19.24
N PRO A 374 -12.09 -25.19 -18.47
CA PRO A 374 -12.04 -25.23 -17.02
C PRO A 374 -11.34 -26.51 -16.53
N SER A 375 -10.12 -26.37 -16.02
CA SER A 375 -9.33 -27.47 -15.46
C SER A 375 -8.42 -26.95 -14.32
N PRO A 376 -8.06 -27.80 -13.34
CA PRO A 376 -7.14 -27.39 -12.28
C PRO A 376 -5.82 -26.75 -12.78
N PRO A 377 -5.06 -27.32 -13.73
CA PRO A 377 -3.79 -26.72 -14.16
C PRO A 377 -3.96 -25.38 -14.87
N LEU A 378 -5.02 -25.18 -15.65
CA LEU A 378 -5.28 -23.90 -16.30
C LEU A 378 -5.77 -22.84 -15.29
N THR A 379 -6.54 -23.25 -14.28
CA THR A 379 -6.97 -22.37 -13.19
C THR A 379 -5.79 -21.92 -12.35
N GLN A 380 -4.87 -22.82 -11.98
CA GLN A 380 -3.64 -22.47 -11.26
C GLN A 380 -2.74 -21.52 -12.06
N ARG A 381 -2.61 -21.73 -13.38
CA ARG A 381 -1.91 -20.81 -14.27
C ARG A 381 -2.57 -19.43 -14.32
N ALA A 382 -3.90 -19.39 -14.34
CA ALA A 382 -4.68 -18.16 -14.28
C ALA A 382 -4.51 -17.41 -12.95
N VAL A 383 -4.50 -18.11 -11.81
CA VAL A 383 -4.20 -17.53 -10.50
C VAL A 383 -2.80 -16.94 -10.46
N THR A 384 -1.81 -17.72 -10.90
CA THR A 384 -0.40 -17.28 -10.97
C THR A 384 -0.25 -16.03 -11.84
N ALA A 385 -0.94 -15.99 -12.98
CA ALA A 385 -0.97 -14.83 -13.87
C ALA A 385 -1.61 -13.61 -13.18
N GLY A 386 -2.73 -13.80 -12.49
CA GLY A 386 -3.39 -12.78 -11.68
C GLY A 386 -2.48 -12.18 -10.60
N ILE A 387 -1.75 -13.03 -9.87
CA ILE A 387 -0.77 -12.60 -8.86
C ILE A 387 0.35 -11.77 -9.52
N ARG A 388 0.91 -12.24 -10.64
CA ARG A 388 1.97 -11.53 -11.37
C ARG A 388 1.52 -10.20 -11.96
N ALA A 389 0.25 -10.07 -12.31
CA ALA A 389 -0.32 -8.86 -12.86
C ALA A 389 -0.48 -7.72 -11.83
N THR A 390 -0.36 -8.03 -10.53
CA THR A 390 -0.43 -7.03 -9.46
C THR A 390 0.62 -5.93 -9.63
N ILE A 391 1.87 -6.28 -9.97
CA ILE A 391 2.95 -5.29 -10.12
C ILE A 391 2.70 -4.32 -11.30
N PRO A 392 2.38 -4.80 -12.52
CA PRO A 392 1.94 -3.93 -13.61
C PRO A 392 0.73 -3.05 -13.24
N LEU A 393 -0.24 -3.57 -12.49
CA LEU A 393 -1.41 -2.79 -12.06
C LEU A 393 -1.02 -1.66 -11.11
N GLN A 394 -0.21 -1.94 -10.09
CA GLN A 394 0.30 -0.94 -9.15
C GLN A 394 1.09 0.15 -9.87
N ALA A 395 1.95 -0.23 -10.82
CA ALA A 395 2.71 0.71 -11.63
C ALA A 395 1.78 1.57 -12.51
N ALA A 396 0.75 0.97 -13.13
CA ALA A 396 -0.22 1.70 -13.93
C ALA A 396 -1.08 2.67 -13.09
N LEU A 397 -1.47 2.27 -11.86
CA LEU A 397 -2.15 3.14 -10.90
C LEU A 397 -1.26 4.30 -10.43
N THR A 398 0.03 4.03 -10.23
CA THR A 398 1.04 5.05 -9.92
C THR A 398 1.16 6.06 -11.06
N ALA A 399 1.31 5.59 -12.30
CA ALA A 399 1.36 6.41 -13.51
C ALA A 399 0.02 7.10 -13.81
N ARG A 400 -1.10 6.66 -13.24
CA ARG A 400 -2.40 7.33 -13.41
C ARG A 400 -2.49 8.65 -12.66
N SER A 401 -1.70 8.83 -11.60
CA SER A 401 -1.77 10.01 -10.73
C SER A 401 -1.35 11.33 -11.39
N GLY A 402 -0.54 11.31 -12.45
CA GLY A 402 0.00 12.53 -13.06
C GLY A 402 0.98 13.32 -12.17
N ALA A 403 1.38 12.76 -11.02
CA ALA A 403 2.21 13.48 -10.04
C ALA A 403 3.63 13.71 -10.56
N LYS A 404 4.27 14.82 -10.12
CA LYS A 404 5.70 15.08 -10.40
C LYS A 404 6.58 14.02 -9.72
N GLY A 405 6.98 13.01 -10.50
CA GLY A 405 7.76 11.86 -10.03
C GLY A 405 7.04 10.52 -10.15
N ALA A 406 5.75 10.51 -10.53
CA ALA A 406 4.96 9.30 -10.76
C ALA A 406 5.62 8.36 -11.78
N THR A 407 6.23 8.91 -12.83
CA THR A 407 7.00 8.14 -13.82
C THR A 407 8.12 7.33 -13.17
N VAL A 408 8.94 7.98 -12.33
CA VAL A 408 10.06 7.31 -11.64
C VAL A 408 9.54 6.26 -10.66
N THR A 409 8.52 6.60 -9.87
CA THR A 409 7.91 5.65 -8.93
C THR A 409 7.27 4.46 -9.65
N ALA A 410 6.63 4.66 -10.80
CA ALA A 410 6.06 3.60 -11.61
C ALA A 410 7.14 2.70 -12.21
N LEU A 411 8.25 3.27 -12.69
CA LEU A 411 9.41 2.51 -13.17
C LEU A 411 10.05 1.69 -12.04
N LEU A 412 10.25 2.28 -10.86
CA LEU A 412 10.76 1.58 -9.68
C LEU A 412 9.83 0.44 -9.26
N THR A 413 8.52 0.67 -9.26
CA THR A 413 7.52 -0.37 -8.96
C THR A 413 7.59 -1.50 -9.99
N THR A 414 7.70 -1.16 -11.28
CA THR A 414 7.82 -2.16 -12.36
C THR A 414 9.10 -2.99 -12.23
N ALA A 415 10.20 -2.38 -11.78
CA ALA A 415 11.48 -3.05 -11.56
C ALA A 415 11.43 -4.11 -10.43
N LEU A 416 10.40 -4.09 -9.56
CA LEU A 416 10.18 -5.14 -8.56
C LEU A 416 9.78 -6.49 -9.20
N ALA A 417 9.15 -6.49 -10.38
CA ALA A 417 8.71 -7.72 -11.06
C ALA A 417 9.86 -8.68 -11.42
N PRO A 418 10.94 -8.26 -12.10
CA PRO A 418 12.07 -9.15 -12.39
C PRO A 418 12.82 -9.59 -11.12
N LEU A 419 12.84 -8.76 -10.07
CA LEU A 419 13.43 -9.12 -8.77
C LEU A 419 12.64 -10.24 -8.08
N ALA A 420 11.30 -10.12 -8.05
CA ALA A 420 10.40 -11.17 -7.56
C ALA A 420 10.64 -12.50 -8.28
N GLY A 421 10.75 -12.47 -9.62
CA GLY A 421 11.01 -13.66 -10.43
C GLY A 421 12.41 -14.27 -10.22
N ARG A 422 13.43 -13.47 -9.93
CA ARG A 422 14.78 -13.98 -9.58
C ARG A 422 14.81 -14.60 -8.19
N PHE A 423 14.11 -14.03 -7.22
CA PHE A 423 14.07 -14.55 -5.85
C PHE A 423 13.21 -15.81 -5.71
N ALA A 424 12.07 -15.87 -6.41
CA ALA A 424 11.21 -17.06 -6.45
C ALA A 424 11.91 -18.32 -6.97
N ARG A 425 12.97 -18.17 -7.79
CA ARG A 425 13.79 -19.30 -8.27
C ARG A 425 14.81 -19.80 -7.25
N LYS A 426 15.17 -18.98 -6.26
CA LYS A 426 16.21 -19.29 -5.26
C LYS A 426 15.66 -19.89 -3.97
N VAL A 427 14.42 -19.54 -3.62
CA VAL A 427 13.70 -20.09 -2.46
C VAL A 427 12.50 -20.84 -3.02
N SER A 428 12.57 -22.18 -3.08
CA SER A 428 11.44 -22.99 -3.56
C SER A 428 10.23 -22.73 -2.66
N VAL A 429 9.20 -22.16 -3.27
CA VAL A 429 7.85 -22.10 -2.70
C VAL A 429 7.18 -23.42 -3.10
N THR A 430 7.55 -24.48 -2.40
CA THR A 430 6.89 -25.80 -2.47
C THR A 430 6.49 -26.18 -1.07
#